data_AF-A0A538UBE5-F1
#
_entry.id   AF-A0A538UBE5-F1
#
_cell.length_a   1.000
_cell.length_b   1.000
_cell.length_c   1.000
_cell.angle_alpha   90.00
_cell.angle_beta   90.00
_cell.angle_gamma   90.00
#
_symmetry.space_group_name_H-M   'P 1'
#
loop_
_entity.id
_entity.type
_entity.pdbx_description
1 polymer ?
#
loop_
_entity_poly.entity_id
_entity_poly.type
_entity_poly.pdbx_seq_one_letter_code
_entity_poly.pdbx_strand_id
1 'polypeptide(L)'
;GVAAVSPPGAPARFQLLAPSPNPSRDGQLTIRFNLPSTERVSAQVLDVQGHRVRTLATDREFPPGTQVLGWDGRNNAGVSLPNGVYH
;
A
#
# COMPACT_ATOMS: atom_id res chain seq x y z
N GLY A 1 -6.05 27.47 -5.99
CA GLY A 1 -5.77 26.44 -4.98
C GLY A 1 -4.31 26.51 -4.63
N VAL A 2 -3.97 26.63 -3.35
CA VAL A 2 -2.57 26.71 -2.94
C VAL A 2 -1.96 25.30 -2.98
N ALA A 3 -0.99 25.09 -3.86
CA ALA A 3 -0.12 23.91 -3.78
C ALA A 3 0.81 24.13 -2.58
N ALA A 4 0.67 23.31 -1.54
CA ALA A 4 1.61 23.33 -0.43
C ALA A 4 2.96 22.79 -0.94
N VAL A 5 3.89 23.69 -1.22
CA VAL A 5 5.31 23.36 -1.35
C VAL A 5 5.80 23.09 0.07
N SER A 6 6.04 21.83 0.42
CA SER A 6 6.69 21.49 1.68
C SER A 6 8.04 22.22 1.76
N PRO A 7 8.36 22.91 2.87
CA PRO A 7 9.64 23.59 3.00
C PRO A 7 10.80 22.56 2.93
N PRO A 8 11.90 22.88 2.24
CA PRO A 8 13.09 22.04 2.27
C PRO A 8 13.60 21.94 3.71
N GLY A 9 13.59 20.73 4.28
CA GLY A 9 14.14 20.45 5.62
C GLY A 9 13.19 19.83 6.64
N ALA A 10 11.90 19.68 6.36
CA ALA A 10 11.06 18.83 7.21
C ALA A 10 11.55 17.36 7.11
N PRO A 11 11.72 16.63 8.23
CA PRO A 11 12.09 15.22 8.16
C PRO A 11 11.06 14.50 7.31
N ALA A 12 11.53 13.66 6.39
CA ALA A 12 10.66 12.72 5.72
C ALA A 12 9.88 11.96 6.80
N ARG A 13 8.62 11.67 6.54
CA ARG A 13 7.77 10.86 7.43
C ARG A 13 7.21 9.70 6.64
N PHE A 14 6.80 8.65 7.36
CA PHE A 14 5.99 7.61 6.76
C PHE A 14 4.76 8.24 6.09
N GLN A 15 4.52 7.87 4.84
CA GLN A 15 3.34 8.27 4.10
C GLN A 15 2.84 7.11 3.27
N LEU A 16 1.61 6.65 3.54
CA LEU A 16 0.89 5.75 2.65
C LEU A 16 0.18 6.58 1.57
N LEU A 17 0.41 6.25 0.31
CA LEU A 17 -0.25 6.88 -0.83
C LEU A 17 -1.49 6.07 -1.22
N ALA A 18 -2.46 6.74 -1.85
CA ALA A 18 -3.64 6.08 -2.37
C ALA A 18 -3.25 4.95 -3.35
N PRO A 19 -3.88 3.76 -3.26
CA PRO A 19 -3.68 2.70 -4.22
C PRO A 19 -4.01 3.15 -5.65
N SER A 20 -3.27 2.64 -6.65
CA SER A 20 -3.50 2.99 -8.06
C SER A 20 -3.31 1.80 -9.01
N PRO A 21 -4.24 1.58 -9.96
CA PRO A 21 -5.53 2.28 -10.11
C PRO A 21 -6.52 1.93 -9.00
N ASN A 22 -7.35 2.89 -8.59
CA ASN A 22 -8.48 2.68 -7.68
C ASN A 22 -9.68 3.55 -8.12
N PRO A 23 -10.78 2.96 -8.62
CA PRO A 23 -11.04 1.52 -8.75
C PRO A 23 -10.13 0.84 -9.80
N SER A 24 -9.70 -0.40 -9.53
CA SER A 24 -9.01 -1.23 -10.51
C SER A 24 -10.02 -1.94 -11.42
N ARG A 25 -9.70 -2.09 -12.70
CA ARG A 25 -10.60 -2.75 -13.68
C ARG A 25 -10.49 -4.27 -13.67
N ASP A 26 -9.30 -4.78 -13.37
CA ASP A 26 -8.90 -6.19 -13.44
C ASP A 26 -8.45 -6.73 -12.07
N GLY A 27 -8.70 -5.99 -10.99
CA GLY A 27 -8.25 -6.31 -9.64
C GLY A 27 -6.78 -5.94 -9.35
N GLN A 28 -5.99 -5.55 -10.35
CA GLN A 28 -4.59 -5.21 -10.17
C GLN A 28 -4.42 -3.76 -9.72
N LEU A 29 -3.66 -3.57 -8.64
CA LEU A 29 -3.29 -2.25 -8.14
C LEU A 29 -1.92 -2.25 -7.48
N THR A 30 -1.38 -1.06 -7.30
CA THR A 30 -0.15 -0.82 -6.55
C THR A 30 -0.43 0.05 -5.33
N ILE A 31 0.24 -0.28 -4.23
CA ILE A 31 0.23 0.46 -2.97
C ILE A 31 1.61 1.07 -2.84
N ARG A 32 1.67 2.40 -2.86
CA ARG A 32 2.92 3.15 -2.72
C ARG A 32 3.02 3.70 -1.30
N PHE A 33 4.21 3.64 -0.71
CA PHE A 33 4.47 4.29 0.57
C PHE A 33 5.87 4.88 0.58
N ASN A 34 6.07 5.98 1.31
CA ASN A 34 7.37 6.62 1.48
C ASN A 34 7.91 6.31 2.87
N LEU A 35 9.18 5.91 2.93
CA LEU A 35 9.92 5.69 4.17
C LEU A 35 10.99 6.77 4.38
N PRO A 36 11.15 7.30 5.60
CA PRO A 36 12.17 8.28 5.92
C PRO A 36 13.56 7.68 6.14
N SER A 37 13.61 6.42 6.52
CA SER A 37 14.81 5.62 6.79
C SER A 37 14.56 4.17 6.41
N THR A 38 15.56 3.31 6.57
CA THR A 38 15.34 1.86 6.49
C THR A 38 14.40 1.42 7.61
N GLU A 39 13.30 0.75 7.26
CA GLU A 39 12.29 0.28 8.20
C GLU A 39 11.81 -1.13 7.85
N ARG A 40 11.30 -1.86 8.86
CA ARG A 40 10.61 -3.14 8.69
C ARG A 40 9.11 -2.91 8.55
N VAL A 41 8.54 -3.37 7.44
CA VAL A 41 7.15 -3.13 7.08
C VAL A 41 6.39 -4.45 7.01
N SER A 42 5.22 -4.46 7.64
CA SER A 42 4.19 -5.49 7.44
C SER A 42 3.00 -4.86 6.73
N ALA A 43 2.54 -5.50 5.66
CA ALA A 43 1.46 -5.00 4.83
C ALA A 43 0.48 -6.14 4.55
N GLN A 44 -0.80 -5.87 4.80
CA GLN A 44 -1.88 -6.84 4.68
C GLN A 44 -3.06 -6.14 4.00
N VAL A 45 -3.84 -6.91 3.27
CA VAL A 45 -5.12 -6.49 2.69
C VAL A 45 -6.23 -7.12 3.51
N LEU A 46 -7.18 -6.30 3.94
CA LEU A 46 -8.33 -6.66 4.75
C LEU A 46 -9.62 -6.45 3.94
N ASP A 47 -10.65 -7.25 4.20
CA ASP A 47 -12.01 -6.92 3.77
C ASP A 47 -12.63 -5.82 4.67
N VAL A 48 -13.85 -5.38 4.34
CA VAL A 48 -14.56 -4.35 5.12
C VAL A 48 -14.99 -4.82 6.52
N GLN A 49 -14.94 -6.13 6.79
CA GLN A 49 -15.16 -6.69 8.12
C GLN A 49 -13.84 -6.78 8.92
N GLY A 50 -12.70 -6.40 8.33
CA GLY A 50 -11.39 -6.47 8.95
C GLY A 50 -10.73 -7.85 8.85
N HIS A 51 -11.31 -8.81 8.12
CA HIS A 51 -10.65 -10.08 7.90
C HIS A 51 -9.50 -9.94 6.92
N ARG A 52 -8.35 -10.51 7.28
CA ARG A 52 -7.19 -10.56 6.41
C ARG A 52 -7.42 -11.49 5.22
N VAL A 53 -7.37 -10.92 4.02
CA VAL A 53 -7.52 -11.66 2.76
C VAL A 53 -6.17 -11.93 2.08
N ARG A 54 -5.20 -11.03 2.21
CA ARG A 54 -3.86 -11.18 1.60
C ARG A 54 -2.78 -10.61 2.52
N THR A 55 -1.62 -11.24 2.55
CA THR A 55 -0.40 -10.65 3.13
C THR A 55 0.54 -10.28 1.99
N LEU A 56 0.97 -9.02 1.93
CA LEU A 56 1.88 -8.49 0.89
C LEU A 56 3.33 -8.44 1.38
N ALA A 57 3.52 -8.21 2.68
CA ALA A 57 4.82 -8.23 3.34
C ALA A 57 4.66 -8.63 4.82
N THR A 58 5.61 -9.39 5.33
CA THR A 58 5.71 -9.76 6.75
C THR A 58 7.10 -9.40 7.24
N ASP A 59 7.20 -8.41 8.12
CA ASP A 59 8.46 -7.96 8.72
C ASP A 59 9.60 -7.75 7.69
N ARG A 60 9.27 -7.22 6.52
CA ARG A 60 10.22 -7.06 5.42
C ARG A 60 10.92 -5.71 5.54
N GLU A 61 12.24 -5.73 5.44
CA GLU A 61 13.04 -4.50 5.41
C GLU A 61 12.94 -3.81 4.05
N PHE A 62 12.77 -2.48 4.08
CA PHE A 62 12.77 -1.62 2.89
C PHE A 62 13.69 -0.41 3.11
N PRO A 63 14.40 0.06 2.07
CA PRO A 63 15.26 1.23 2.15
C PRO A 63 14.44 2.55 2.25
N PRO A 64 15.07 3.69 2.60
CA PRO A 64 14.42 4.99 2.54
C PRO A 64 13.95 5.32 1.12
N GLY A 65 12.91 6.15 1.03
CA GLY A 65 12.31 6.59 -0.22
C GLY A 65 10.99 5.89 -0.55
N THR A 66 10.54 6.03 -1.79
CA THR A 66 9.27 5.47 -2.25
C THR A 66 9.39 3.99 -2.55
N GLN A 67 8.57 3.21 -1.87
CA GLN A 67 8.40 1.77 -2.05
C GLN A 67 7.06 1.47 -2.73
N VAL A 68 6.98 0.29 -3.36
CA VAL A 68 5.80 -0.17 -4.08
C VAL A 68 5.52 -1.63 -3.74
N LEU A 69 4.27 -1.93 -3.37
CA LEU A 69 3.75 -3.28 -3.26
C LEU A 69 2.62 -3.47 -4.26
N GLY A 70 2.60 -4.61 -4.96
CA GLY A 70 1.54 -4.97 -5.89
C GLY A 70 0.50 -5.87 -5.23
N TRP A 71 -0.76 -5.69 -5.60
CA TRP A 71 -1.83 -6.64 -5.30
C TRP A 71 -2.63 -6.92 -6.57
N ASP A 72 -2.96 -8.19 -6.79
CA ASP A 72 -3.59 -8.74 -7.99
C ASP A 72 -5.07 -9.08 -7.79
N GLY A 73 -5.69 -8.58 -6.71
CA GLY A 73 -7.07 -8.87 -6.36
C GLY A 73 -7.30 -10.31 -5.85
N ARG A 74 -6.23 -11.06 -5.53
CA ARG A 74 -6.32 -12.44 -5.04
C ARG A 74 -6.02 -12.55 -3.55
N ASN A 75 -6.60 -13.54 -2.91
CA ASN A 75 -6.26 -13.91 -1.53
C ASN A 75 -4.93 -14.69 -1.45
N ASN A 76 -4.52 -15.10 -0.24
CA ASN A 76 -3.30 -15.90 -0.03
C ASN A 76 -3.32 -17.28 -0.73
N ALA A 77 -4.49 -17.82 -1.08
CA ALA A 77 -4.63 -19.08 -1.82
C ALA A 77 -4.59 -18.88 -3.35
N GLY A 78 -4.38 -17.64 -3.83
CA GLY A 78 -4.37 -17.31 -5.26
C GLY A 78 -5.76 -17.26 -5.91
N VAL A 79 -6.83 -17.29 -5.10
CA VAL A 79 -8.22 -17.20 -5.57
C VAL A 79 -8.59 -15.73 -5.76
N SER A 80 -9.15 -15.40 -6.92
CA SER A 80 -9.69 -14.06 -7.21
C SER A 80 -10.81 -13.72 -6.23
N LEU A 81 -10.74 -12.54 -5.65
CA LEU A 81 -11.78 -12.04 -4.78
C LEU A 81 -12.87 -11.31 -5.58
N PRO A 82 -14.10 -11.23 -5.06
CA PRO A 82 -15.15 -10.41 -5.65
C PRO A 82 -14.76 -8.93 -5.73
N ASN A 83 -15.43 -8.18 -6.61
CA ASN A 83 -15.33 -6.73 -6.60
C ASN A 83 -15.85 -6.19 -5.26
N GLY A 84 -15.09 -5.31 -4.61
CA GLY A 84 -15.41 -4.80 -3.29
C GLY A 84 -14.42 -3.77 -2.79
N VAL A 85 -14.67 -3.27 -1.58
CA VAL A 85 -13.75 -2.38 -0.87
C VAL A 85 -12.84 -3.22 0.01
N TYR A 86 -11.56 -2.87 -0.01
CA TYR A 86 -10.51 -3.52 0.77
C TYR A 86 -9.61 -2.45 1.39
N HIS A 87 -9.05 -2.76 2.56
CA HIS A 87 -8.19 -1.87 3.34
C HIS A 87 -6.76 -2.41 3.45
#